data_AF-A0A851TQJ4-F1
#
_entry.id   AF-A0A851TQJ4-F1
#
_cell.length_a   1.000
_cell.length_b   1.000
_cell.length_c   1.000
_cell.angle_alpha   90.00
_cell.angle_beta   90.00
_cell.angle_gamma   90.00
#
_symmetry.space_group_name_H-M   'P 1'
#
loop_
_entity.id
_entity.type
_entity.pdbx_description
1 polymer ?
#
loop_
_entity_poly.entity_id
_entity_poly.type
_entity_poly.pdbx_seq_one_letter_code
_entity_poly.pdbx_strand_id
1 'polypeptide(L)'
;QIDKYAQRDLKKGLHLYGTDGNIGLTNAWSIIQTDFRCCGVSNYTDWFEVYNTTRVPDSCCLEFSENCGLHSPGTWWKAPCYETVKIWLQENLLAVGIFGLCTALVQV
;
A
#
# COMPACT_ATOMS: atom_id res chain seq x y z
N GLN A 1 11.69 15.56 -6.85
CA GLN A 1 12.49 14.54 -7.57
C GLN A 1 12.51 13.20 -6.84
N ILE A 2 12.77 13.21 -5.52
CA ILE A 2 12.78 12.00 -4.66
C ILE A 2 11.43 11.27 -4.68
N ASP A 3 10.30 11.99 -4.61
CA ASP A 3 8.96 11.36 -4.60
C ASP A 3 8.70 10.48 -5.84
N LYS A 4 9.11 10.96 -7.03
CA LYS A 4 8.93 10.21 -8.28
C LYS A 4 9.76 8.93 -8.31
N TYR A 5 10.93 8.95 -7.68
CA TYR A 5 11.78 7.77 -7.57
C TYR A 5 11.14 6.75 -6.64
N ALA A 6 10.69 7.18 -5.46
CA ALA A 6 10.01 6.31 -4.49
C ALA A 6 8.73 5.69 -5.08
N GLN A 7 7.88 6.49 -5.73
CA GLN A 7 6.67 5.99 -6.39
C GLN A 7 7.00 4.95 -7.47
N ARG A 8 8.04 5.17 -8.28
CA ARG A 8 8.46 4.21 -9.30
C ARG A 8 8.92 2.89 -8.67
N ASP A 9 9.67 2.96 -7.58
CA ASP A 9 10.15 1.77 -6.88
C ASP A 9 9.00 0.98 -6.26
N LEU A 10 8.06 1.67 -5.61
CA LEU A 10 6.85 1.05 -5.07
C LEU A 10 5.98 0.41 -6.17
N LYS A 11 5.87 1.06 -7.35
CA LYS A 11 5.17 0.47 -8.52
C LYS A 11 5.82 -0.83 -8.99
N LYS A 12 7.16 -0.92 -8.99
CA LYS A 12 7.86 -2.19 -9.24
C LYS A 12 7.53 -3.23 -8.18
N GLY A 13 7.42 -2.81 -6.92
CA GLY A 13 6.98 -3.67 -5.82
C GLY A 13 5.58 -4.26 -6.03
N LEU A 14 4.64 -3.51 -6.64
CA LEU A 14 3.32 -4.05 -6.95
C LEU A 14 3.37 -5.28 -7.88
N HIS A 15 4.30 -5.32 -8.85
CA HIS A 15 4.45 -6.46 -9.76
C HIS A 15 4.89 -7.77 -9.07
N LEU A 16 5.42 -7.68 -7.84
CA LEU A 16 5.80 -8.83 -7.04
C LEU A 16 4.67 -9.30 -6.11
N TYR A 17 3.54 -8.58 -6.07
CA TYR A 17 2.39 -8.93 -5.25
C TYR A 17 1.79 -10.28 -5.68
N GLY A 18 1.60 -11.19 -4.73
CA GLY A 18 1.06 -12.53 -4.98
C GLY A 18 2.01 -13.50 -5.70
N THR A 19 3.27 -13.12 -5.92
CA THR A 19 4.29 -14.01 -6.53
C THR A 19 4.94 -14.93 -5.48
N ASP A 20 5.35 -16.12 -5.91
CA ASP A 20 6.03 -17.10 -5.04
C ASP A 20 7.30 -16.51 -4.42
N GLY A 21 7.46 -16.70 -3.11
CA GLY A 21 8.58 -16.15 -2.34
C GLY A 21 8.41 -14.70 -1.88
N ASN A 22 7.37 -13.98 -2.31
CA ASN A 22 7.11 -12.58 -1.92
C ASN A 22 5.87 -12.41 -1.02
N ILE A 23 5.58 -13.42 -0.18
CA ILE A 23 4.44 -13.40 0.76
C ILE A 23 4.54 -12.22 1.72
N GLY A 24 5.74 -11.92 2.24
CA GLY A 24 5.95 -10.78 3.13
C GLY A 24 5.61 -9.43 2.48
N LEU A 25 5.97 -9.26 1.21
CA LEU A 25 5.64 -8.06 0.44
C LEU A 25 4.13 -7.95 0.18
N THR A 26 3.49 -9.07 -0.13
CA THR A 26 2.04 -9.16 -0.36
C THR A 26 1.27 -8.77 0.90
N ASN A 27 1.72 -9.27 2.06
CA ASN A 27 1.13 -8.91 3.34
C ASN A 27 1.34 -7.44 3.67
N ALA A 28 2.54 -6.90 3.44
CA ALA A 28 2.82 -5.48 3.67
C ALA A 28 1.90 -4.57 2.84
N TRP A 29 1.70 -4.89 1.56
CA TRP A 29 0.76 -4.15 0.71
C TRP A 29 -0.68 -4.25 1.21
N SER A 30 -1.11 -5.44 1.64
CA SER A 30 -2.47 -5.66 2.14
C SER A 30 -2.73 -4.88 3.42
N ILE A 31 -1.76 -4.83 4.34
CA ILE A 31 -1.79 -4.02 5.56
C ILE A 31 -1.87 -2.53 5.21
N ILE A 32 -0.96 -2.04 4.37
CA ILE A 32 -0.93 -0.61 4.00
C ILE A 32 -2.28 -0.17 3.42
N GLN A 33 -2.85 -0.95 2.50
CA GLN A 33 -4.11 -0.61 1.85
C GLN A 33 -5.29 -0.61 2.82
N THR A 34 -5.32 -1.57 3.75
CA THR A 34 -6.41 -1.72 4.72
C THR A 34 -6.33 -0.64 5.80
N ASP A 35 -5.14 -0.43 6.38
CA ASP A 35 -4.93 0.49 7.49
C ASP A 35 -5.04 1.96 7.04
N PHE A 36 -4.48 2.28 5.87
CA PHE A 36 -4.52 3.64 5.32
C PHE A 36 -5.68 3.89 4.36
N ARG A 37 -6.55 2.88 4.13
CA ARG A 37 -7.75 3.00 3.30
C ARG A 37 -7.45 3.60 1.92
N CYS A 38 -6.45 3.03 1.27
CA CYS A 38 -5.88 3.52 0.02
C CYS A 38 -5.76 2.36 -0.98
N CYS A 39 -5.61 2.68 -2.27
CA CYS A 39 -5.40 1.65 -3.28
C CYS A 39 -4.41 2.09 -4.36
N GLY A 40 -3.42 1.24 -4.61
CA GLY A 40 -2.33 1.51 -5.54
C GLY A 40 -1.36 2.58 -5.02
N VAL A 41 -0.26 2.77 -5.75
CA VAL A 41 0.81 3.70 -5.32
C VAL A 41 0.34 5.14 -5.51
N SER A 42 -0.06 5.45 -6.73
CA SER A 42 -0.49 6.77 -7.19
C SER A 42 -1.95 6.79 -7.62
N ASN A 43 -2.49 5.63 -8.00
CA ASN A 43 -3.89 5.44 -8.35
C ASN A 43 -4.25 3.95 -8.23
N TYR A 44 -5.50 3.63 -7.97
CA TYR A 44 -5.99 2.24 -7.96
C TYR A 44 -5.77 1.55 -9.32
N THR A 45 -5.74 2.31 -10.41
CA THR A 45 -5.44 1.80 -11.77
C THR A 45 -4.03 1.24 -11.90
N ASP A 46 -3.11 1.55 -10.99
CA ASP A 46 -1.76 0.94 -10.98
C ASP A 46 -1.85 -0.60 -10.89
N TRP A 47 -2.91 -1.14 -10.29
CA TRP A 47 -3.16 -2.59 -10.23
C TRP A 47 -3.57 -3.20 -11.57
N PHE A 48 -4.10 -2.41 -12.50
CA PHE A 48 -4.56 -2.93 -13.79
C PHE A 48 -3.39 -3.37 -14.65
N GLU A 49 -2.26 -2.65 -14.54
CA GLU A 49 -1.00 -3.02 -15.19
C GLU A 49 -0.39 -4.29 -14.57
N VAL A 50 -0.58 -4.49 -13.27
CA VAL A 50 -0.05 -5.66 -12.53
C VAL A 50 -0.82 -6.93 -12.87
N TYR A 51 -2.15 -6.89 -12.80
CA TYR A 51 -3.01 -8.04 -13.07
C TYR A 51 -3.34 -8.23 -14.57
N ASN A 52 -2.96 -7.27 -15.41
CA ASN A 52 -3.33 -7.22 -16.83
C ASN A 52 -4.86 -7.33 -17.05
N THR A 53 -5.64 -6.79 -16.13
CA THR A 53 -7.11 -6.76 -16.16
C THR A 53 -7.64 -5.68 -15.21
N THR A 54 -8.90 -5.28 -15.36
CA THR A 54 -9.52 -4.21 -14.56
C THR A 54 -9.93 -4.71 -13.18
N ARG A 55 -8.96 -5.10 -12.36
CA ARG A 55 -9.15 -5.57 -10.99
C ARG A 55 -8.15 -4.96 -10.01
N VAL A 56 -8.50 -4.98 -8.74
CA VAL A 56 -7.64 -4.62 -7.61
C VAL A 56 -7.56 -5.82 -6.64
N PRO A 57 -6.60 -5.87 -5.69
CA PRO A 57 -6.67 -6.85 -4.60
C PRO A 57 -7.84 -6.54 -3.66
N ASP A 58 -8.32 -7.54 -2.93
CA ASP A 58 -9.47 -7.37 -2.01
C ASP A 58 -9.16 -6.42 -0.84
N SER A 59 -7.88 -6.24 -0.49
CA SER A 59 -7.43 -5.22 0.47
C SER A 59 -7.71 -3.77 0.04
N CYS A 60 -8.01 -3.55 -1.25
CA CYS A 60 -8.41 -2.23 -1.76
C CYS A 60 -9.91 -1.92 -1.60
N CYS A 61 -10.71 -2.82 -1.03
CA CYS A 61 -12.15 -2.61 -0.92
C CYS A 61 -12.55 -1.82 0.33
N LEU A 62 -13.64 -1.04 0.21
CA LEU A 62 -14.23 -0.25 1.30
C LEU A 62 -14.62 -1.13 2.49
N GLU A 63 -15.27 -2.24 2.18
CA GLU A 63 -15.62 -3.31 3.11
C GLU A 63 -14.98 -4.59 2.61
N PHE A 64 -14.38 -5.35 3.52
CA PHE A 64 -13.77 -6.62 3.18
C PHE A 64 -14.86 -7.62 2.76
N SER A 65 -14.80 -8.05 1.51
CA SER A 65 -15.62 -9.13 0.96
C SER A 65 -14.76 -9.94 0.02
N GLU A 66 -14.96 -11.25 0.02
CA GLU A 66 -14.25 -12.14 -0.88
C GLU A 66 -14.53 -11.73 -2.34
N ASN A 67 -13.48 -11.55 -3.15
CA ASN A 67 -13.55 -11.18 -4.57
C ASN A 67 -14.19 -9.82 -4.88
N CYS A 68 -14.24 -8.89 -3.92
CA CYS A 68 -14.74 -7.53 -4.14
C CYS A 68 -13.88 -6.74 -5.16
N GLY A 69 -12.59 -7.08 -5.27
CA GLY A 69 -11.66 -6.45 -6.21
C GLY A 69 -11.94 -6.77 -7.69
N LEU A 70 -12.81 -7.75 -7.97
CA LEU A 70 -13.15 -8.18 -9.33
C LEU A 70 -14.48 -7.61 -9.85
N HIS A 71 -15.47 -7.40 -8.97
CA HIS A 71 -16.88 -7.23 -9.41
C HIS A 71 -17.50 -5.88 -9.07
N SER A 72 -16.79 -4.97 -8.39
CA SER A 72 -17.41 -3.72 -7.90
C SER A 72 -16.45 -2.52 -7.86
N PRO A 73 -16.15 -1.88 -9.01
CA PRO A 73 -15.28 -0.71 -9.07
C PRO A 73 -15.75 0.51 -8.25
N GLY A 74 -17.04 0.55 -7.89
CA GLY A 74 -17.64 1.55 -7.02
C GLY A 74 -17.30 1.36 -5.53
N THR A 75 -16.82 0.18 -5.12
CA THR A 75 -16.55 -0.16 -3.71
C THR A 75 -15.05 -0.22 -3.39
N TRP A 76 -14.20 0.42 -4.18
CA TRP A 76 -12.74 0.45 -3.98
C TRP A 76 -12.27 1.79 -3.42
N TRP A 77 -11.23 1.77 -2.60
CA TRP A 77 -10.50 2.98 -2.20
C TRP A 77 -9.98 3.72 -3.43
N LYS A 78 -10.19 5.03 -3.46
CA LYS A 78 -9.69 5.91 -4.53
C LYS A 78 -8.46 6.71 -4.11
N ALA A 79 -8.15 6.74 -2.82
CA ALA A 79 -7.00 7.46 -2.28
C ALA A 79 -5.69 6.76 -2.68
N PRO A 80 -4.65 7.52 -3.10
CA PRO A 80 -3.34 6.96 -3.42
C PRO A 80 -2.53 6.64 -2.17
N CYS A 81 -1.98 5.43 -2.06
CA CYS A 81 -1.27 5.01 -0.85
C CYS A 81 -0.01 5.82 -0.57
N TYR A 82 0.74 6.24 -1.60
CA TYR A 82 1.97 6.98 -1.40
C TYR A 82 1.72 8.31 -0.69
N GLU A 83 0.77 9.11 -1.17
CA GLU A 83 0.49 10.41 -0.57
C GLU A 83 -0.20 10.24 0.80
N THR A 84 -1.12 9.29 0.95
CA THR A 84 -1.77 9.05 2.24
C THR A 84 -0.77 8.66 3.33
N VAL A 85 0.14 7.72 3.04
CA VAL A 85 1.18 7.31 3.99
C VAL A 85 2.18 8.43 4.23
N LYS A 86 2.56 9.19 3.20
CA LYS A 86 3.47 10.33 3.33
C LYS A 86 2.90 11.40 4.26
N ILE A 87 1.63 11.78 4.10
CA ILE A 87 0.96 12.75 4.96
C ILE A 87 0.93 12.23 6.39
N TRP A 88 0.53 10.98 6.61
CA TRP A 88 0.51 10.38 7.94
C TRP A 88 1.91 10.38 8.60
N LEU A 89 2.95 10.04 7.84
CA LEU A 89 4.33 10.05 8.33
C LEU A 89 4.78 11.46 8.73
N GLN A 90 4.39 12.49 7.97
CA GLN A 90 4.72 13.88 8.27
C GLN A 90 4.01 14.36 9.54
N GLU A 91 2.74 13.99 9.73
CA GLU A 91 1.96 14.33 10.92
C GLU A 91 2.44 13.60 12.18
N ASN A 92 2.90 12.35 12.02
CA ASN A 92 3.30 11.48 13.14
C ASN A 92 4.82 11.35 13.29
N LEU A 93 5.60 12.25 12.66
CA LEU A 93 7.06 12.16 12.62
C LEU A 93 7.70 12.08 14.01
N LEU A 94 7.17 12.83 14.99
CA LEU A 94 7.65 12.80 16.37
C LEU A 94 7.42 11.45 17.04
N ALA A 95 6.22 10.88 16.89
CA ALA A 95 5.88 9.59 17.47
C ALA A 95 6.75 8.47 16.88
N VAL A 96 6.95 8.48 15.56
CA VAL A 96 7.84 7.53 14.87
C VAL A 96 9.29 7.70 15.34
N GLY A 97 9.76 8.94 15.51
CA GLY A 97 11.10 9.22 16.03
C GLY A 97 11.33 8.68 17.44
N ILE A 98 10.37 8.84 18.34
CA ILE A 98 10.43 8.30 19.71
C ILE A 98 10.46 6.77 19.68
N PHE A 99 9.59 6.15 18.89
CA PHE A 99 9.57 4.69 18.74
C PHE A 99 10.90 4.14 18.21
N GLY A 100 11.49 4.82 17.22
CA GLY A 100 12.82 4.50 16.70
C GLY A 100 13.92 4.59 17.76
N LEU A 101 13.89 5.63 18.62
CA LEU A 101 14.86 5.78 19.70
C LEU A 101 14.73 4.66 20.75
N CYS A 102 13.50 4.33 21.16
CA CYS A 102 13.26 3.24 22.11
C CYS A 102 13.74 1.88 21.58
N THR A 103 13.45 1.57 20.31
CA THR A 103 13.89 0.31 19.69
C THR A 103 15.41 0.23 19.59
N ALA A 104 16.09 1.32 19.24
CA ALA A 104 17.55 1.38 19.19
C ALA A 104 18.20 1.15 20.57
N LEU A 105 17.63 1.70 21.65
CA LEU A 105 18.14 1.50 23.01
C LEU A 105 17.92 0.07 23.54
N VAL A 106 16.91 -0.65 23.06
CA VAL A 106 16.60 -2.03 23.48
C VAL A 106 17.37 -3.07 22.67
N GLN A 107 17.64 -2.79 21.38
CA GLN A 107 18.40 -3.68 20.50
C GLN A 107 19.93 -3.57 20.68
N VAL A 108 20.39 -2.53 21.39
CA VAL A 108 21.77 -2.38 21.90
C VAL A 108 21.94 -3.18 23.19
#